data_AF-A0A522QF71-F1
#
_entry.id   AF-A0A522QF71-F1
#
_cell.length_a   1.000
_cell.length_b   1.000
_cell.length_c   1.000
_cell.angle_alpha   90.00
_cell.angle_beta   90.00
_cell.angle_gamma   90.00
#
_symmetry.space_group_name_H-M   'P 1'
#
loop_
_entity.id
_entity.type
_entity.pdbx_description
1 polymer ?
#
loop_
_entity_poly.entity_id
_entity_poly.type
_entity_poly.pdbx_seq_one_letter_code
_entity_poly.pdbx_strand_id
1 'polypeptide(L)'
;MITHENGVERQVGTAPDHTVDGHGADEHGAEQIAEQIRAHHAGMVADLDRLSAAVRDAVPGEQGEARRALAEWFATVLVPHAEEEEVTTYRAAAALTEGRLLIESMVREHVLIKRLVALFGESGPAAAGAYGRAVFEAFSSHQAKENELILTLLVDAAPASLAAALGGTHENQTGHQPHAHH
;
A
#
# COMPACT_ATOMS: atom_id res chain seq x y z
N MET A 1 -35.79 -6.25 -74.50
CA MET A 1 -34.35 -6.09 -74.21
C MET A 1 -34.25 -5.72 -72.73
N ILE A 2 -33.48 -6.48 -71.94
CA ILE A 2 -33.58 -6.48 -70.46
C ILE A 2 -32.35 -5.79 -69.84
N THR A 3 -32.60 -4.89 -68.89
CA THR A 3 -31.76 -4.32 -67.81
C THR A 3 -32.72 -3.54 -66.87
N HIS A 4 -32.69 -3.51 -65.53
CA HIS A 4 -31.87 -4.15 -64.48
C HIS A 4 -30.41 -3.61 -64.38
N GLU A 5 -29.88 -3.23 -63.21
CA GLU A 5 -30.33 -3.35 -61.80
C GLU A 5 -30.15 -2.06 -60.97
N ASN A 6 -30.53 -2.14 -59.68
CA ASN A 6 -30.35 -1.14 -58.62
C ASN A 6 -28.87 -0.90 -58.24
N GLY A 7 -28.60 0.18 -57.51
CA GLY A 7 -27.29 0.42 -56.90
C GLY A 7 -27.21 1.69 -56.04
N VAL A 8 -27.84 1.68 -54.86
CA VAL A 8 -27.60 2.68 -53.82
C VAL A 8 -26.56 2.14 -52.87
N GLU A 9 -25.42 2.83 -52.72
CA GLU A 9 -24.56 2.63 -51.55
C GLU A 9 -23.80 3.92 -51.21
N ARG A 10 -24.06 4.45 -50.01
CA ARG A 10 -23.23 5.51 -49.41
C ARG A 10 -22.04 4.83 -48.76
N GLN A 11 -20.84 5.06 -49.28
CA GLN A 11 -19.62 4.62 -48.61
C GLN A 11 -19.34 5.51 -47.40
N VAL A 12 -19.94 5.18 -46.26
CA VAL A 12 -19.54 5.70 -44.95
C VAL A 12 -18.28 4.94 -44.56
N GLY A 13 -17.11 5.56 -44.77
CA GLY A 13 -15.84 5.01 -44.34
C GLY A 13 -15.75 5.04 -42.82
N THR A 14 -15.96 3.89 -42.17
CA THR A 14 -15.69 3.69 -40.76
C THR A 14 -14.19 3.88 -40.51
N ALA A 15 -13.83 4.83 -39.65
CA ALA A 15 -12.46 4.94 -39.16
C ALA A 15 -12.13 3.71 -38.27
N PRO A 16 -10.90 3.18 -38.31
CA PRO A 16 -10.49 2.14 -37.37
C PRO A 16 -10.40 2.73 -35.95
N ASP A 17 -11.11 2.09 -35.04
CA ASP A 17 -11.11 2.39 -33.60
C ASP A 17 -9.78 1.90 -32.98
N HIS A 18 -8.84 2.81 -32.76
CA HIS A 18 -7.52 2.54 -32.19
C HIS A 18 -7.44 3.03 -30.74
N THR A 19 -7.99 2.26 -29.81
CA THR A 19 -8.05 2.62 -28.37
C THR A 19 -7.81 1.46 -27.40
N VAL A 20 -7.44 0.27 -27.90
CA VAL A 20 -7.34 -0.95 -27.07
C VAL A 20 -5.95 -1.15 -26.41
N ASP A 21 -4.86 -0.66 -27.02
CA ASP A 21 -3.50 -0.99 -26.57
C ASP A 21 -3.00 -0.19 -25.34
N GLY A 22 -3.67 0.91 -24.97
CA GLY A 22 -3.26 1.73 -23.81
C GLY A 22 -3.64 1.08 -22.47
N HIS A 23 -4.91 0.70 -22.33
CA HIS A 23 -5.47 0.25 -21.05
C HIS A 23 -4.74 -0.96 -20.48
N GLY A 24 -4.44 -1.96 -21.33
CA GLY A 24 -3.71 -3.16 -20.91
C GLY A 24 -2.26 -2.89 -20.50
N ALA A 25 -1.59 -1.88 -21.06
CA ALA A 25 -0.24 -1.52 -20.63
C ALA A 25 -0.26 -0.84 -19.25
N ASP A 26 -1.25 0.02 -19.01
CA ASP A 26 -1.46 0.70 -17.74
C ASP A 26 -1.80 -0.29 -16.61
N GLU A 27 -2.68 -1.26 -16.88
CA GLU A 27 -3.02 -2.37 -15.96
C GLU A 27 -1.81 -3.24 -15.63
N HIS A 28 -1.00 -3.66 -16.63
CA HIS A 28 0.20 -4.46 -16.38
C HIS A 28 1.25 -3.70 -15.54
N GLY A 29 1.36 -2.38 -15.71
CA GLY A 29 2.20 -1.53 -14.86
C GLY A 29 1.66 -1.43 -13.42
N ALA A 30 0.36 -1.27 -13.27
CA ALA A 30 -0.31 -1.21 -11.96
C ALA A 30 -0.19 -2.54 -11.18
N GLU A 31 -0.33 -3.69 -11.84
CA GLU A 31 -0.18 -5.00 -11.18
C GLU A 31 1.28 -5.26 -10.75
N GLN A 32 2.27 -4.84 -11.55
CA GLN A 32 3.69 -4.90 -11.14
C GLN A 32 3.99 -4.00 -9.93
N ILE A 33 3.29 -2.87 -9.81
CA ILE A 33 3.36 -1.99 -8.64
C ILE A 33 2.67 -2.64 -7.43
N ALA A 34 1.46 -3.19 -7.60
CA ALA A 34 0.75 -3.89 -6.54
C ALA A 34 1.59 -5.04 -5.98
N GLU A 35 2.25 -5.83 -6.83
CA GLU A 35 3.11 -6.93 -6.38
C GLU A 35 4.35 -6.46 -5.60
N GLN A 36 4.96 -5.32 -5.97
CA GLN A 36 6.03 -4.72 -5.18
C GLN A 36 5.55 -4.29 -3.78
N ILE A 37 4.36 -3.72 -3.70
CA ILE A 37 3.73 -3.34 -2.42
C ILE A 37 3.43 -4.60 -1.59
N ARG A 38 2.81 -5.65 -2.17
CA ARG A 38 2.56 -6.94 -1.48
C ARG A 38 3.85 -7.57 -0.95
N ALA A 39 4.94 -7.52 -1.72
CA ALA A 39 6.24 -8.03 -1.30
C ALA A 39 6.86 -7.21 -0.14
N HIS A 40 6.71 -5.89 -0.15
CA HIS A 40 7.10 -5.02 0.96
C HIS A 40 6.31 -5.34 2.25
N HIS A 41 4.99 -5.45 2.13
CA HIS A 41 4.07 -5.81 3.21
C HIS A 41 4.41 -7.18 3.83
N ALA A 42 4.69 -8.18 2.99
CA ALA A 42 5.15 -9.49 3.45
C ALA A 42 6.46 -9.42 4.25
N GLY A 43 7.40 -8.56 3.84
CA GLY A 43 8.63 -8.28 4.59
C GLY A 43 8.36 -7.65 5.96
N MET A 44 7.49 -6.64 6.03
CA MET A 44 7.12 -5.98 7.29
C MET A 44 6.41 -6.91 8.27
N VAL A 45 5.49 -7.75 7.79
CA VAL A 45 4.81 -8.77 8.61
C VAL A 45 5.80 -9.79 9.18
N ALA A 46 6.76 -10.25 8.36
CA ALA A 46 7.79 -11.20 8.81
C ALA A 46 8.74 -10.59 9.87
N ASP A 47 9.16 -9.33 9.69
CA ASP A 47 9.97 -8.62 10.68
C ASP A 47 9.22 -8.41 11.99
N LEU A 48 7.93 -8.06 11.94
CA LEU A 48 7.10 -7.85 13.12
C LEU A 48 6.81 -9.17 13.88
N ASP A 49 6.60 -10.30 13.20
CA ASP A 49 6.50 -11.61 13.88
C ASP A 49 7.81 -11.92 14.62
N ARG A 50 8.95 -11.80 13.92
CA ARG A 50 10.28 -12.05 14.47
C ARG A 50 10.60 -11.17 15.69
N LEU A 51 10.33 -9.86 15.60
CA LEU A 51 10.61 -8.92 16.68
C LEU A 51 9.63 -9.07 17.85
N SER A 52 8.34 -9.32 17.60
CA SER A 52 7.35 -9.56 18.67
C SER A 52 7.58 -10.90 19.38
N ALA A 53 7.98 -11.95 18.65
CA ALA A 53 8.44 -13.21 19.22
C ALA A 53 9.68 -13.01 20.10
N ALA A 54 10.68 -12.24 19.64
CA ALA A 54 11.87 -11.95 20.44
C ALA A 54 11.54 -11.25 21.77
N VAL A 55 10.56 -10.33 21.81
CA VAL A 55 10.12 -9.71 23.08
C VAL A 55 9.39 -10.71 23.98
N ARG A 56 8.54 -11.58 23.41
CA ARG A 56 7.78 -12.60 24.13
C ARG A 56 8.70 -13.65 24.78
N ASP A 57 9.73 -14.08 24.07
CA ASP A 57 10.57 -15.22 24.43
C ASP A 57 11.87 -14.81 25.18
N ALA A 58 12.15 -13.51 25.30
CA ALA A 58 13.38 -12.99 25.91
C ALA A 58 13.57 -13.40 27.39
N VAL A 59 14.70 -14.04 27.67
CA VAL A 59 15.08 -14.44 29.03
C VAL A 59 15.54 -13.25 29.88
N PRO A 60 15.59 -13.36 31.22
CA PRO A 60 16.12 -12.31 32.09
C PRO A 60 17.53 -11.86 31.67
N GLY A 61 17.69 -10.58 31.37
CA GLY A 61 18.91 -9.97 30.81
C GLY A 61 18.72 -9.44 29.39
N GLU A 62 17.97 -10.14 28.54
CA GLU A 62 17.81 -9.81 27.11
C GLU A 62 16.57 -8.94 26.83
N GLN A 63 15.58 -8.96 27.73
CA GLN A 63 14.29 -8.27 27.60
C GLN A 63 14.42 -6.77 27.25
N GLY A 64 15.43 -6.08 27.76
CA GLY A 64 15.64 -4.66 27.48
C GLY A 64 16.06 -4.38 26.04
N GLU A 65 16.86 -5.26 25.45
CA GLU A 65 17.32 -5.14 24.07
C GLU A 65 16.23 -5.52 23.07
N ALA A 66 15.56 -6.66 23.28
CA ALA A 66 14.43 -7.07 22.44
C ALA A 66 13.32 -6.01 22.41
N ARG A 67 12.98 -5.42 23.57
CA ARG A 67 11.98 -4.34 23.65
C ARG A 67 12.43 -3.07 22.93
N ARG A 68 13.70 -2.70 23.04
CA ARG A 68 14.27 -1.53 22.34
C ARG A 68 14.21 -1.72 20.82
N ALA A 69 14.61 -2.89 20.32
CA ALA A 69 14.58 -3.20 18.89
C ALA A 69 13.16 -3.13 18.30
N LEU A 70 12.15 -3.66 19.00
CA LEU A 70 10.76 -3.57 18.55
C LEU A 70 10.22 -2.13 18.66
N ALA A 71 10.56 -1.38 19.71
CA ALA A 71 10.19 0.04 19.83
C ALA A 71 10.78 0.91 18.71
N GLU A 72 12.04 0.66 18.34
CA GLU A 72 12.74 1.35 17.26
C GLU A 72 12.12 1.03 15.89
N TRP A 73 11.79 -0.24 15.64
CA TRP A 73 11.10 -0.65 14.41
C TRP A 73 9.69 -0.05 14.32
N PHE A 74 8.95 0.04 15.42
CA PHE A 74 7.66 0.74 15.43
C PHE A 74 7.80 2.22 15.05
N ALA A 75 8.81 2.91 15.60
CA ALA A 75 9.00 4.34 15.38
C ALA A 75 9.59 4.69 14.01
N THR A 76 10.40 3.80 13.41
CA THR A 76 11.13 4.06 12.16
C THR A 76 10.55 3.37 10.93
N VAL A 77 9.71 2.34 11.10
CA VAL A 77 9.11 1.56 10.01
C VAL A 77 7.58 1.59 10.08
N LEU A 78 6.97 1.02 11.12
CA LEU A 78 5.51 0.81 11.16
C LEU A 78 4.69 2.10 11.15
N VAL A 79 5.02 3.05 12.03
CA VAL A 79 4.24 4.31 12.13
C VAL A 79 4.44 5.20 10.89
N PRO A 80 5.66 5.42 10.38
CA PRO A 80 5.86 6.16 9.12
C PRO A 80 5.16 5.52 7.91
N HIS A 81 5.19 4.20 7.77
CA HIS A 81 4.51 3.47 6.68
C HIS A 81 2.99 3.74 6.68
N ALA A 82 2.35 3.58 7.85
CA ALA A 82 0.93 3.88 8.02
C ALA A 82 0.57 5.34 7.74
N GLU A 83 1.49 6.29 7.98
CA GLU A 83 1.31 7.71 7.66
C GLU A 83 1.51 8.00 6.17
N GLU A 84 2.37 7.25 5.48
CA GLU A 84 2.55 7.32 4.03
C GLU A 84 1.31 6.79 3.29
N GLU A 85 0.82 5.59 3.64
CA GLU A 85 -0.38 4.97 3.07
C GLU A 85 -1.60 5.91 3.15
N GLU A 86 -1.80 6.56 4.32
CA GLU A 86 -2.87 7.53 4.57
C GLU A 86 -2.86 8.72 3.59
N VAL A 87 -1.68 9.14 3.09
CA VAL A 87 -1.53 10.27 2.16
C VAL A 87 -1.34 9.85 0.70
N THR A 88 -1.00 8.59 0.41
CA THR A 88 -0.80 8.05 -0.94
C THR A 88 -1.93 7.10 -1.33
N THR A 89 -1.79 5.80 -1.09
CA THR A 89 -2.69 4.71 -1.51
C THR A 89 -4.13 4.93 -1.03
N TYR A 90 -4.31 5.36 0.23
CA TYR A 90 -5.64 5.56 0.81
C TYR A 90 -6.34 6.79 0.26
N ARG A 91 -5.58 7.84 -0.09
CA ARG A 91 -6.14 9.01 -0.78
C ARG A 91 -6.67 8.64 -2.16
N ALA A 92 -5.94 7.80 -2.90
CA ALA A 92 -6.39 7.32 -4.20
C ALA A 92 -7.64 6.43 -4.06
N ALA A 93 -7.62 5.43 -3.16
CA ALA A 93 -8.74 4.51 -2.97
C ALA A 93 -10.00 5.18 -2.40
N ALA A 94 -9.86 6.20 -1.53
CA ALA A 94 -10.99 6.95 -0.98
C ALA A 94 -11.68 7.88 -1.99
N ALA A 95 -11.05 8.17 -3.14
CA ALA A 95 -11.67 8.89 -4.25
C ALA A 95 -12.66 8.01 -5.03
N LEU A 96 -12.58 6.68 -4.88
CA LEU A 96 -13.51 5.70 -5.46
C LEU A 96 -14.70 5.50 -4.52
N THR A 97 -15.90 5.32 -5.08
CA THR A 97 -17.14 5.20 -4.28
C THR A 97 -17.13 3.91 -3.45
N GLU A 98 -16.60 2.85 -4.05
CA GLU A 98 -16.40 1.51 -3.55
C GLU A 98 -15.38 1.48 -2.39
N GLY A 99 -14.29 2.26 -2.52
CA GLY A 99 -13.20 2.30 -1.54
C GLY A 99 -13.48 3.16 -0.30
N ARG A 100 -14.34 4.19 -0.41
CA ARG A 100 -14.52 5.21 0.63
C ARG A 100 -14.78 4.67 2.04
N LEU A 101 -15.69 3.71 2.20
CA LEU A 101 -16.02 3.14 3.52
C LEU A 101 -14.97 2.13 4.01
N LEU A 102 -14.27 1.45 3.09
CA LEU A 102 -13.15 0.58 3.42
C LEU A 102 -12.00 1.41 4.00
N ILE A 103 -11.60 2.49 3.34
CA ILE A 103 -10.53 3.38 3.82
C ILE A 103 -10.87 4.03 5.16
N GLU A 104 -12.13 4.42 5.40
CA GLU A 104 -12.57 4.90 6.73
C GLU A 104 -12.37 3.83 7.84
N SER A 105 -12.49 2.54 7.50
CA SER A 105 -12.16 1.45 8.41
C SER A 105 -10.64 1.27 8.60
N MET A 106 -9.86 1.34 7.51
CA MET A 106 -8.41 1.14 7.56
C MET A 106 -7.71 2.24 8.39
N VAL A 107 -8.12 3.50 8.26
CA VAL A 107 -7.63 4.60 9.10
C VAL A 107 -7.97 4.39 10.59
N ARG A 108 -9.11 3.78 10.91
CA ARG A 108 -9.43 3.39 12.31
C ARG A 108 -8.55 2.25 12.81
N GLU A 109 -8.13 1.35 11.93
CA GLU A 109 -7.16 0.30 12.26
C GLU A 109 -5.76 0.87 12.47
N HIS A 110 -5.32 1.87 11.71
CA HIS A 110 -4.11 2.64 12.01
C HIS A 110 -4.15 3.27 13.41
N VAL A 111 -5.27 3.88 13.79
CA VAL A 111 -5.46 4.44 15.15
C VAL A 111 -5.37 3.35 16.22
N LEU A 112 -5.92 2.15 15.98
CA LEU A 112 -5.79 1.02 16.90
C LEU A 112 -4.34 0.52 17.00
N ILE A 113 -3.65 0.35 15.87
CA ILE A 113 -2.25 -0.08 15.80
C ILE A 113 -1.34 0.93 16.51
N LYS A 114 -1.44 2.22 16.17
CA LYS A 114 -0.70 3.32 16.81
C LYS A 114 -0.96 3.37 18.33
N ARG A 115 -2.20 3.08 18.78
CA ARG A 115 -2.53 2.95 20.22
C ARG A 115 -1.88 1.72 20.89
N LEU A 116 -1.85 0.57 20.22
CA LEU A 116 -1.21 -0.64 20.76
C LEU A 116 0.33 -0.46 20.87
N VAL A 117 0.94 0.27 19.92
CA VAL A 117 2.34 0.70 19.98
C VAL A 117 2.61 1.62 21.18
N ALA A 118 1.73 2.59 21.46
CA ALA A 118 1.87 3.44 22.65
C ALA A 118 1.80 2.61 23.96
N LEU A 119 0.81 1.72 24.07
CA LEU A 119 0.66 0.81 25.22
C LEU A 119 1.86 -0.13 25.41
N PHE A 120 2.50 -0.56 24.32
CA PHE A 120 3.77 -1.31 24.37
C PHE A 120 4.92 -0.52 25.02
N GLY A 121 5.04 0.76 24.68
CA GLY A 121 6.06 1.66 25.23
C GLY A 121 5.84 1.98 26.72
N GLU A 122 4.58 2.20 27.12
CA GLU A 122 4.20 2.57 28.49
C GLU A 122 4.24 1.41 29.51
N SER A 123 4.28 0.16 29.04
CA SER A 123 4.02 -1.01 29.90
C SER A 123 5.27 -1.71 30.46
N GLY A 124 5.07 -2.52 31.50
CA GLY A 124 6.10 -3.41 32.06
C GLY A 124 6.40 -4.62 31.15
N PRO A 125 7.52 -5.35 31.34
CA PRO A 125 8.01 -6.35 30.39
C PRO A 125 6.97 -7.40 29.94
N ALA A 126 6.21 -7.99 30.87
CA ALA A 126 5.22 -9.02 30.55
C ALA A 126 4.06 -8.47 29.70
N ALA A 127 3.59 -7.25 29.99
CA ALA A 127 2.53 -6.60 29.22
C ALA A 127 3.03 -6.11 27.86
N ALA A 128 4.30 -5.68 27.76
CA ALA A 128 4.93 -5.34 26.48
C ALA A 128 4.97 -6.54 25.52
N GLY A 129 5.28 -7.75 25.99
CA GLY A 129 5.17 -8.96 25.16
C GLY A 129 3.75 -9.18 24.59
N ALA A 130 2.73 -8.98 25.42
CA ALA A 130 1.33 -9.09 24.99
C ALA A 130 0.92 -8.00 23.97
N TYR A 131 1.29 -6.73 24.22
CA TYR A 131 1.01 -5.65 23.27
C TYR A 131 1.80 -5.80 21.96
N GLY A 132 3.06 -6.24 22.02
CA GLY A 132 3.86 -6.52 20.81
C GLY A 132 3.20 -7.58 19.93
N ARG A 133 2.66 -8.65 20.53
CA ARG A 133 1.88 -9.65 19.77
C ARG A 133 0.54 -9.10 19.28
N ALA A 134 -0.14 -8.26 20.06
CA ALA A 134 -1.39 -7.63 19.63
C ALA A 134 -1.19 -6.71 18.40
N VAL A 135 -0.06 -5.98 18.33
CA VAL A 135 0.31 -5.21 17.13
C VAL A 135 0.55 -6.13 15.94
N PHE A 136 1.24 -7.27 16.12
CA PHE A 136 1.45 -8.25 15.04
C PHE A 136 0.13 -8.79 14.46
N GLU A 137 -0.80 -9.26 15.31
CA GLU A 137 -2.07 -9.83 14.84
C GLU A 137 -2.93 -8.76 14.14
N ALA A 138 -2.97 -7.54 14.68
CA ALA A 138 -3.69 -6.42 14.10
C ALA A 138 -3.12 -6.00 12.73
N PHE A 139 -1.79 -5.81 12.65
CA PHE A 139 -1.12 -5.42 11.41
C PHE A 139 -1.21 -6.50 10.33
N SER A 140 -1.09 -7.78 10.70
CA SER A 140 -1.24 -8.89 9.74
C SER A 140 -2.65 -8.96 9.15
N SER A 141 -3.70 -8.79 9.97
CA SER A 141 -5.09 -8.74 9.49
C SER A 141 -5.38 -7.49 8.65
N HIS A 142 -4.73 -6.38 8.98
CA HIS A 142 -4.85 -5.10 8.28
C HIS A 142 -4.21 -5.19 6.88
N GLN A 143 -2.95 -5.62 6.78
CA GLN A 143 -2.23 -5.74 5.50
C GLN A 143 -2.85 -6.78 4.56
N ALA A 144 -3.54 -7.81 5.09
CA ALA A 144 -4.34 -8.71 4.25
C ALA A 144 -5.46 -7.96 3.52
N LYS A 145 -6.20 -7.06 4.20
CA LYS A 145 -7.27 -6.24 3.56
C LYS A 145 -6.69 -5.28 2.53
N GLU A 146 -5.52 -4.71 2.81
CA GLU A 146 -4.82 -3.86 1.85
C GLU A 146 -4.50 -4.63 0.57
N ASN A 147 -3.79 -5.75 0.73
CA ASN A 147 -3.31 -6.57 -0.39
C ASN A 147 -4.43 -7.20 -1.22
N GLU A 148 -5.51 -7.64 -0.57
CA GLU A 148 -6.62 -8.37 -1.21
C GLU A 148 -7.73 -7.44 -1.74
N LEU A 149 -7.96 -6.29 -1.11
CA LEU A 149 -9.09 -5.41 -1.43
C LEU A 149 -8.65 -4.05 -2.00
N ILE A 150 -7.71 -3.36 -1.36
CA ILE A 150 -7.33 -1.99 -1.74
C ILE A 150 -6.47 -1.99 -3.00
N LEU A 151 -5.44 -2.83 -3.04
CA LEU A 151 -4.58 -2.96 -4.22
C LEU A 151 -5.37 -3.47 -5.43
N THR A 152 -6.20 -4.50 -5.25
CA THR A 152 -7.11 -5.01 -6.28
C THR A 152 -8.02 -3.91 -6.83
N LEU A 153 -8.70 -3.15 -5.95
CA LEU A 153 -9.54 -2.02 -6.36
C LEU A 153 -8.75 -0.96 -7.14
N LEU A 154 -7.52 -0.66 -6.74
CA LEU A 154 -6.69 0.34 -7.41
C LEU A 154 -6.14 -0.12 -8.76
N VAL A 155 -5.79 -1.40 -8.90
CA VAL A 155 -5.42 -1.99 -10.21
C VAL A 155 -6.62 -1.97 -11.15
N ASP A 156 -7.79 -2.44 -10.70
CA ASP A 156 -8.98 -2.58 -11.53
C ASP A 156 -9.61 -1.24 -11.94
N ALA A 157 -9.67 -0.26 -11.02
CA ALA A 157 -10.45 0.96 -11.21
C ALA A 157 -9.62 2.25 -11.32
N ALA A 158 -8.33 2.24 -10.96
CA ALA A 158 -7.50 3.44 -10.93
C ALA A 158 -5.98 3.19 -11.16
N PRO A 159 -5.57 2.42 -12.20
CA PRO A 159 -4.18 1.99 -12.37
C PRO A 159 -3.17 3.15 -12.44
N ALA A 160 -3.54 4.24 -13.12
CA ALA A 160 -2.74 5.47 -13.17
C ALA A 160 -2.63 6.19 -11.82
N SER A 161 -3.63 6.07 -10.94
CA SER A 161 -3.57 6.64 -9.58
C SER A 161 -2.68 5.80 -8.65
N LEU A 162 -2.65 4.48 -8.82
CA LEU A 162 -1.71 3.61 -8.12
C LEU A 162 -0.26 3.93 -8.51
N ALA A 163 0.00 4.12 -9.81
CA ALA A 163 1.32 4.55 -10.29
C ALA A 163 1.71 5.94 -9.76
N ALA A 164 0.78 6.90 -9.72
CA ALA A 164 1.03 8.23 -9.16
C ALA A 164 1.28 8.20 -7.63
N ALA A 165 0.62 7.31 -6.90
CA ALA A 165 0.78 7.15 -5.45
C ALA A 165 2.22 6.78 -5.05
N LEU A 166 2.90 5.92 -5.83
CA LEU A 166 4.33 5.61 -5.64
C LEU A 166 5.28 6.58 -6.35
N GLY A 167 4.86 7.17 -7.48
CA GLY A 167 5.69 8.15 -8.21
C GLY A 167 6.01 9.39 -7.38
N GLY A 168 5.06 9.83 -6.55
CA GLY A 168 5.22 10.99 -5.65
C GLY A 168 6.33 10.83 -4.61
N THR A 169 6.73 9.61 -4.26
CA THR A 169 7.79 9.37 -3.25
C THR A 169 9.21 9.53 -3.83
N HIS A 170 9.38 9.36 -5.14
CA HIS A 170 10.70 9.47 -5.80
C HIS A 170 11.08 10.90 -6.23
N GLU A 171 10.11 11.78 -6.46
CA GLU A 171 10.38 13.13 -6.96
C GLU A 171 11.07 14.04 -5.91
N ASN A 172 10.95 13.72 -4.62
CA ASN A 172 11.58 14.46 -3.53
C ASN A 172 13.05 14.09 -3.23
N GLN A 173 13.64 13.11 -3.95
CA GLN A 173 15.02 12.64 -3.70
C GLN A 173 16.07 13.12 -4.72
N THR A 174 15.68 13.80 -5.80
CA THR A 174 16.61 14.26 -6.85
C THR A 174 17.11 15.70 -6.66
N GLY A 175 16.66 16.38 -5.59
CA GLY A 175 16.89 17.80 -5.31
C GLY A 175 18.19 18.17 -4.58
N HIS A 176 19.36 17.63 -4.95
CA HIS A 176 20.63 18.17 -4.49
C HIS A 176 21.72 18.20 -5.57
N GLN A 177 21.71 19.24 -6.40
CA GLN A 177 22.94 19.69 -7.06
C GLN A 177 23.79 20.50 -6.08
N PRO A 178 25.07 20.14 -5.84
CA PRO A 178 25.98 21.00 -5.12
C PRO A 178 26.39 22.18 -6.01
N HIS A 179 26.01 23.39 -5.63
CA HIS A 179 26.54 24.60 -6.25
C HIS A 179 28.03 24.74 -5.93
N ALA A 180 28.89 24.55 -6.94
CA ALA A 180 30.30 24.86 -6.86
C ALA A 180 30.48 26.38 -6.76
N HIS A 181 31.08 26.84 -5.66
CA HIS A 181 31.58 28.20 -5.53
C HIS A 181 33.07 28.25 -5.85
N HIS A 182 33.42 29.14 -6.78
CA HIS A 182 34.77 29.60 -7.08
C HIS A 182 35.13 30.82 -6.21
#